data_AF-A0A936QXN1-F1
#
_entry.id   AF-A0A936QXN1-F1
#
_cell.length_a   1.000
_cell.length_b   1.000
_cell.length_c   1.000
_cell.angle_alpha   90.00
_cell.angle_beta   90.00
_cell.angle_gamma   90.00
#
_symmetry.space_group_name_H-M   'P 1'
#
loop_
_entity.id
_entity.type
_entity.pdbx_description
1 polymer ?
#
loop_
_entity_poly.entity_id
_entity_poly.type
_entity_poly.pdbx_seq_one_letter_code
_entity_poly.pdbx_strand_id
1 'polypeptide(L)'
;MARTNLTIFMEGQESPGVIVYGLGAPGSIKVEPSAYEWAARRTTSVGQLSGHNWQVVLWEVRLVPWPNGSAWDEVLERTLDSMLDAGATIAWVGAEGIPFADPPDLFTPEHMHGGVLVWRSTDGGGGQLDPDRPLSPVPDEELNQLRAEARGLADAE
;
A
#
# COMPACT_ATOMS: atom_id res chain seq x y z
N MET A 1 14.58 6.23 -11.81
CA MET A 1 13.15 6.63 -11.78
C MET A 1 12.44 5.68 -10.83
N ALA A 2 11.30 6.03 -10.26
CA ALA A 2 10.61 5.17 -9.30
C ALA A 2 10.30 3.81 -9.93
N ARG A 3 9.81 3.79 -11.17
CA ARG A 3 9.54 2.55 -11.93
C ARG A 3 10.72 1.60 -12.15
N THR A 4 11.97 2.06 -11.98
CA THR A 4 13.15 1.18 -12.09
C THR A 4 13.50 0.50 -10.78
N ASN A 5 12.98 1.01 -9.67
CA ASN A 5 13.28 0.55 -8.32
C ASN A 5 12.06 -0.13 -7.67
N LEU A 6 10.85 0.08 -8.21
CA LEU A 6 9.62 -0.53 -7.72
C LEU A 6 9.42 -1.90 -8.37
N THR A 7 9.73 -2.92 -7.60
CA THR A 7 9.54 -4.32 -7.97
C THR A 7 8.74 -5.08 -6.92
N ILE A 8 8.23 -6.23 -7.34
CA ILE A 8 7.49 -7.21 -6.54
C ILE A 8 7.99 -8.60 -6.91
N PHE A 9 7.88 -9.58 -6.02
CA PHE A 9 8.12 -11.00 -6.35
C PHE A 9 6.80 -11.71 -6.60
N MET A 10 6.54 -12.09 -7.85
CA MET A 10 5.41 -12.95 -8.17
C MET A 10 5.91 -14.28 -8.71
N GLU A 11 5.39 -15.38 -8.17
CA GLU A 11 5.77 -16.74 -8.57
C GLU A 11 7.31 -16.97 -8.51
N GLY A 12 7.98 -16.31 -7.55
CA GLY A 12 9.44 -16.37 -7.39
C GLY A 12 10.23 -15.55 -8.42
N GLN A 13 9.57 -14.72 -9.22
CA GLN A 13 10.20 -13.83 -10.20
C GLN A 13 10.01 -12.36 -9.83
N GLU A 14 11.11 -11.62 -9.84
CA GLU A 14 11.06 -10.17 -9.70
C GLU A 14 10.37 -9.55 -10.93
N SER A 15 9.39 -8.69 -10.70
CA SER A 15 8.63 -8.00 -11.74
C SER A 15 8.41 -6.54 -11.36
N PRO A 16 8.35 -5.60 -12.32
CA PRO A 16 7.96 -4.23 -12.04
C PRO A 16 6.54 -4.19 -11.47
N GLY A 17 6.36 -3.48 -10.37
CA GLY A 17 5.09 -3.46 -9.67
C GLY A 17 5.15 -2.70 -8.35
N VAL A 18 4.03 -2.68 -7.67
CA VAL A 18 3.88 -2.09 -6.33
C VAL A 18 3.10 -3.04 -5.44
N ILE A 19 3.23 -2.87 -4.13
CA ILE A 19 2.40 -3.57 -3.16
C ILE A 19 1.45 -2.55 -2.55
N VAL A 20 0.15 -2.84 -2.61
CA VAL A 20 -0.90 -2.04 -1.98
C VAL A 20 -1.35 -2.76 -0.73
N TYR A 21 -1.32 -2.08 0.39
CA TYR A 21 -1.70 -2.63 1.69
C TYR A 21 -2.97 -1.95 2.19
N GLY A 22 -3.77 -2.69 2.95
CA GLY A 22 -4.91 -2.19 3.70
C GLY A 22 -4.87 -2.72 5.13
N LEU A 23 -4.92 -1.81 6.11
CA LEU A 23 -4.99 -2.14 7.55
C LEU A 23 -6.43 -2.01 8.03
N GLY A 24 -6.92 -3.01 8.75
CA GLY A 24 -8.29 -3.02 9.29
C GLY A 24 -8.41 -3.88 10.54
N ALA A 25 -9.61 -3.88 11.12
CA ALA A 25 -9.94 -4.80 12.21
C ALA A 25 -10.07 -6.24 11.66
N PRO A 26 -9.95 -7.28 12.51
CA PRO A 26 -10.02 -8.65 12.05
C PRO A 26 -11.32 -8.95 11.32
N GLY A 27 -11.20 -9.35 10.05
CA GLY A 27 -12.32 -9.67 9.19
C GLY A 27 -13.13 -8.46 8.70
N SER A 28 -12.69 -7.23 8.94
CA SER A 28 -13.36 -6.03 8.42
C SER A 28 -13.12 -5.85 6.92
N ILE A 29 -11.93 -6.23 6.45
CA ILE A 29 -11.55 -6.10 5.04
C ILE A 29 -12.17 -7.25 4.24
N LYS A 30 -13.17 -6.93 3.41
CA LYS A 30 -13.92 -7.85 2.54
C LYS A 30 -13.51 -7.65 1.08
N VAL A 31 -12.22 -7.84 0.83
CA VAL A 31 -11.62 -7.58 -0.46
C VAL A 31 -11.63 -8.82 -1.34
N GLU A 32 -12.08 -8.64 -2.58
CA GLU A 32 -11.64 -9.38 -3.76
C GLU A 32 -11.00 -8.33 -4.68
N PRO A 33 -9.80 -8.53 -5.24
CA PRO A 33 -9.21 -7.58 -6.17
C PRO A 33 -10.22 -7.30 -7.29
N SER A 34 -10.69 -6.06 -7.40
CA SER A 34 -11.64 -5.74 -8.44
C SER A 34 -10.91 -5.86 -9.77
N ALA A 35 -11.34 -6.80 -10.62
CA ALA A 35 -10.76 -7.02 -11.95
C ALA A 35 -10.83 -5.77 -12.86
N TYR A 36 -11.51 -4.72 -12.40
CA TYR A 36 -11.82 -3.49 -13.12
C TYR A 36 -10.78 -2.37 -12.92
N GLU A 37 -9.96 -2.38 -11.88
CA GLU A 37 -9.04 -1.25 -11.61
C GLU A 37 -7.74 -1.34 -12.41
N TRP A 38 -7.14 -2.52 -12.53
CA TRP A 38 -5.89 -2.73 -13.26
C TRP A 38 -6.12 -3.42 -14.61
N ALA A 39 -7.14 -2.96 -15.35
CA ALA A 39 -7.79 -3.61 -16.49
C ALA A 39 -6.92 -4.02 -17.70
N ALA A 40 -5.59 -4.05 -17.60
CA ALA A 40 -4.71 -4.44 -18.70
C ALA A 40 -3.82 -5.68 -18.50
N ARG A 41 -3.33 -6.07 -17.30
CA ARG A 41 -2.48 -7.29 -17.15
C ARG A 41 -2.28 -7.76 -15.69
N ARG A 42 -3.29 -8.50 -15.22
CA ARG A 42 -3.22 -9.81 -14.54
C ARG A 42 -1.86 -10.19 -13.92
N THR A 43 -1.66 -9.84 -12.66
CA THR A 43 -1.59 -10.78 -11.54
C THR A 43 -1.65 -9.94 -10.27
N THR A 44 -2.72 -10.11 -9.51
CA THR A 44 -2.82 -9.64 -8.13
C THR A 44 -2.67 -10.86 -7.24
N SER A 45 -1.52 -11.00 -6.59
CA SER A 45 -1.41 -11.93 -5.46
C SER A 45 -2.01 -11.24 -4.25
N VAL A 46 -2.87 -11.94 -3.51
CA VAL A 46 -3.46 -11.42 -2.27
C VAL A 46 -2.79 -12.13 -1.11
N GLY A 47 -2.08 -11.36 -0.30
CA GLY A 47 -1.55 -11.80 0.98
C GLY A 47 -2.42 -11.27 2.13
N GLN A 48 -2.37 -11.96 3.26
CA GLN A 48 -3.00 -11.51 4.49
C GLN A 48 -2.09 -11.82 5.67
N LEU A 49 -1.89 -10.80 6.51
CA LEU A 49 -1.27 -10.90 7.83
C LEU A 49 -2.34 -10.51 8.86
N SER A 50 -2.27 -11.10 10.05
CA SER A 50 -3.25 -10.82 11.11
C SER A 50 -2.69 -11.06 12.49
N GLY A 51 -3.08 -10.19 13.42
CA GLY A 51 -2.91 -10.37 14.86
C GLY A 51 -4.26 -10.42 15.57
N HIS A 52 -4.26 -10.20 16.89
CA HIS A 52 -5.49 -10.31 17.69
C HIS A 52 -6.53 -9.27 17.33
N ASN A 53 -6.10 -8.03 17.09
CA ASN A 53 -6.98 -6.88 16.88
C ASN A 53 -6.73 -6.18 15.53
N TRP A 54 -5.90 -6.75 14.67
CA TRP A 54 -5.54 -6.15 13.40
C TRP A 54 -5.46 -7.19 12.28
N GLN A 55 -5.69 -6.73 11.07
CA GLN A 55 -5.49 -7.47 9.83
C GLN A 55 -4.86 -6.52 8.81
N VAL A 56 -3.83 -6.99 8.13
CA VAL A 56 -3.27 -6.35 6.94
C VAL A 56 -3.57 -7.25 5.75
N VAL A 57 -4.27 -6.71 4.76
CA VAL A 57 -4.41 -7.32 3.43
C VAL A 57 -3.44 -6.62 2.50
N LEU A 58 -2.75 -7.38 1.65
CA LEU A 58 -1.82 -6.82 0.67
C LEU A 58 -2.08 -7.36 -0.72
N TRP A 59 -1.97 -6.49 -1.72
CA TRP A 59 -2.05 -6.81 -3.14
C TRP A 59 -0.71 -6.53 -3.80
N GLU A 60 -0.10 -7.56 -4.36
CA GLU A 60 1.04 -7.38 -5.24
C GLU A 60 0.53 -7.09 -6.65
N VAL A 61 0.78 -5.88 -7.15
CA VAL A 61 0.25 -5.40 -8.44
C VAL A 61 1.38 -5.31 -9.45
N ARG A 62 1.40 -6.21 -10.44
CA ARG A 62 2.33 -6.13 -11.56
C ARG A 62 1.95 -5.03 -12.54
N LEU A 63 2.93 -4.22 -12.93
CA LEU A 63 2.75 -3.05 -13.79
C LEU A 63 3.55 -3.17 -15.09
N VAL A 64 2.98 -3.86 -16.09
CA VAL A 64 3.61 -4.00 -17.42
C VAL A 64 2.56 -3.88 -18.53
N PRO A 65 2.43 -2.73 -19.23
CA PRO A 65 3.21 -1.50 -19.05
C PRO A 65 2.77 -0.69 -17.82
N TRP A 66 3.61 0.24 -17.38
CA TRP A 66 3.24 1.25 -16.38
C TRP A 66 2.22 2.24 -16.98
N PRO A 67 1.14 2.60 -16.25
CA PRO A 67 0.36 3.79 -16.55
C PRO A 67 1.25 5.04 -16.50
N ASN A 68 0.87 6.09 -17.22
CA ASN A 68 1.62 7.34 -17.30
C ASN A 68 0.74 8.56 -17.00
N GLY A 69 1.36 9.63 -16.54
CA GLY A 69 0.68 10.90 -16.23
C GLY A 69 -0.54 10.70 -15.35
N SER A 70 -1.65 11.36 -15.68
CA SER A 70 -2.88 11.33 -14.89
C SER A 70 -3.53 9.93 -14.80
N ALA A 71 -3.25 9.03 -15.74
CA ALA A 71 -3.77 7.66 -15.67
C ALA A 71 -3.13 6.86 -14.53
N TRP A 72 -1.90 7.22 -14.14
CA TRP A 72 -1.26 6.66 -12.97
C TRP A 72 -1.90 7.17 -11.67
N ASP A 73 -2.08 8.48 -11.56
CA ASP A 73 -2.68 9.08 -10.37
C ASP A 73 -4.11 8.55 -10.16
N GLU A 74 -4.91 8.49 -11.22
CA GLU A 74 -6.29 7.97 -11.17
C GLU A 74 -6.35 6.51 -10.71
N VAL A 75 -5.50 5.63 -11.26
CA VAL A 75 -5.54 4.21 -10.87
C VAL A 75 -5.03 4.00 -9.46
N LEU A 76 -4.01 4.75 -9.05
CA LEU A 76 -3.44 4.69 -7.71
C LEU A 76 -4.46 5.14 -6.66
N GLU A 77 -5.10 6.30 -6.88
CA GLU A 77 -6.14 6.82 -6.00
C GLU A 77 -7.33 5.86 -5.89
N ARG A 78 -7.82 5.37 -7.02
CA ARG A 78 -8.94 4.41 -7.04
C ARG A 78 -8.59 3.10 -6.33
N THR A 79 -7.35 2.62 -6.46
CA THR A 79 -6.92 1.39 -5.79
C THR A 79 -6.88 1.56 -4.27
N LEU A 80 -6.39 2.71 -3.79
CA LEU A 80 -6.40 3.04 -2.36
C LEU A 80 -7.83 3.21 -1.84
N ASP A 81 -8.69 3.90 -2.59
CA ASP A 81 -10.10 4.07 -2.25
C ASP A 81 -10.84 2.71 -2.18
N SER A 82 -10.56 1.79 -3.11
CA SER A 82 -11.15 0.45 -3.09
C SER A 82 -10.74 -0.38 -1.87
N MET A 83 -9.53 -0.21 -1.34
CA MET A 83 -9.14 -0.82 -0.06
C MET A 83 -9.97 -0.27 1.11
N LEU A 84 -10.17 1.05 1.14
CA LEU A 84 -10.98 1.72 2.17
C LEU A 84 -12.45 1.31 2.09
N ASP A 85 -13.03 1.33 0.89
CA ASP A 85 -14.41 0.89 0.62
C ASP A 85 -14.64 -0.57 1.02
N ALA A 86 -13.61 -1.40 0.90
CA ALA A 86 -13.65 -2.79 1.31
C ALA A 86 -13.47 -3.00 2.82
N GLY A 87 -13.29 -1.94 3.61
CA GLY A 87 -13.29 -1.98 5.07
C GLY A 87 -11.91 -1.82 5.71
N ALA A 88 -10.89 -1.37 4.97
CA ALA A 88 -9.64 -0.90 5.55
C ALA A 88 -9.86 0.47 6.23
N THR A 89 -9.18 0.69 7.35
CA THR A 89 -9.08 2.01 8.01
C THR A 89 -8.04 2.88 7.33
N ILE A 90 -6.94 2.28 6.88
CA ILE A 90 -5.87 2.91 6.10
C ILE A 90 -5.52 2.01 4.93
N ALA A 91 -5.21 2.62 3.79
CA ALA A 91 -4.54 1.99 2.68
C ALA A 91 -3.21 2.71 2.36
N TRP A 92 -2.19 1.98 1.94
CA TRP A 92 -0.91 2.58 1.54
C TRP A 92 -0.19 1.76 0.47
N VAL A 93 0.78 2.39 -0.20
CA VAL A 93 1.63 1.75 -1.19
C VAL A 93 3.07 1.66 -0.72
N GLY A 94 3.63 0.47 -0.89
CA GLY A 94 5.06 0.18 -0.78
C GLY A 94 5.54 -0.64 -1.98
N ALA A 95 6.72 -1.25 -1.87
CA ALA A 95 7.27 -2.20 -2.82
C ALA A 95 8.18 -3.19 -2.11
N GLU A 96 8.61 -4.21 -2.84
CA GLU A 96 9.54 -5.19 -2.31
C GLU A 96 10.90 -4.58 -1.97
N GLY A 97 11.57 -5.11 -0.94
CA GLY A 97 12.88 -4.63 -0.50
C GLY A 97 12.85 -3.27 0.22
N ILE A 98 11.66 -2.69 0.39
CA ILE A 98 11.40 -1.50 1.19
C ILE A 98 10.99 -1.95 2.61
N PRO A 99 11.38 -1.23 3.69
CA PRO A 99 11.03 -1.62 5.06
C PRO A 99 9.52 -1.81 5.25
N PHE A 100 9.17 -2.97 5.81
CA PHE A 100 7.82 -3.31 6.24
C PHE A 100 7.89 -3.89 7.65
N ALA A 101 6.98 -3.45 8.51
CA ALA A 101 6.83 -3.89 9.89
C ALA A 101 5.37 -4.22 10.17
N ASP A 102 5.13 -5.26 10.97
CA ASP A 102 3.80 -5.58 11.47
C ASP A 102 3.46 -4.69 12.69
N PRO A 103 2.18 -4.50 13.04
CA PRO A 103 1.80 -3.95 14.33
C PRO A 103 2.44 -4.75 15.49
N PRO A 104 2.84 -4.09 16.60
CA PRO A 104 2.61 -2.68 16.93
C PRO A 104 3.64 -1.72 16.32
N ASP A 105 4.63 -2.20 15.57
CA ASP A 105 5.70 -1.36 15.01
C ASP A 105 5.32 -0.70 13.67
N LEU A 106 4.17 -1.07 13.09
CA LEU A 106 3.65 -0.50 11.86
C LEU A 106 3.49 1.04 11.95
N PHE A 107 3.99 1.73 10.92
CA PHE A 107 4.10 3.19 10.81
C PHE A 107 5.01 3.89 11.85
N THR A 108 5.75 3.14 12.66
CA THR A 108 6.81 3.73 13.50
C THR A 108 7.94 4.21 12.60
N PRO A 109 8.38 5.49 12.67
CA PRO A 109 9.44 6.01 11.80
C PRO A 109 10.69 5.14 11.79
N GLU A 110 11.10 4.64 12.96
CA GLU A 110 12.29 3.79 13.11
C GLU A 110 12.22 2.48 12.31
N HIS A 111 11.00 1.97 12.05
CA HIS A 111 10.76 0.69 11.38
C HIS A 111 10.27 0.84 9.94
N MET A 112 9.62 1.96 9.62
CA MET A 112 8.97 2.20 8.33
C MET A 112 9.55 3.39 7.55
N HIS A 113 10.64 4.00 8.00
CA HIS A 113 11.32 5.07 7.25
C HIS A 113 11.66 4.61 5.83
N GLY A 114 11.27 5.41 4.84
CA GLY A 114 11.44 5.04 3.42
C GLY A 114 10.44 3.99 2.91
N GLY A 115 9.58 3.49 3.81
CA GLY A 115 8.66 2.36 3.67
C GLY A 115 7.42 2.63 2.82
N VAL A 116 6.82 3.79 3.09
CA VAL A 116 5.51 4.19 2.60
C VAL A 116 5.69 5.26 1.53
N LEU A 117 5.06 5.09 0.38
CA LEU A 117 5.20 5.99 -0.77
C LEU A 117 4.01 6.94 -0.94
N VAL A 118 2.82 6.41 -0.72
CA VAL A 118 1.55 7.14 -0.68
C VAL A 118 0.62 6.41 0.26
N TRP A 119 -0.27 7.14 0.92
CA TRP A 119 -1.25 6.56 1.83
C TRP A 119 -2.58 7.32 1.79
N ARG A 120 -3.63 6.66 2.25
CA ARG A 120 -4.97 7.21 2.35
C ARG A 120 -5.74 6.63 3.54
N SER A 121 -6.55 7.45 4.18
CA SER A 121 -7.56 7.09 5.18
C SER A 121 -8.90 7.73 4.79
N THR A 122 -9.94 7.53 5.61
CA THR A 122 -11.22 8.22 5.43
C THR A 122 -11.12 9.73 5.67
N ASP A 123 -10.10 10.18 6.40
CA ASP A 123 -9.99 11.54 6.91
C ASP A 123 -8.91 12.35 6.17
N GLY A 124 -8.09 11.69 5.34
CA GLY A 124 -7.06 12.35 4.54
C GLY A 124 -6.15 11.39 3.78
N GLY A 125 -5.05 11.91 3.26
CA GLY A 125 -4.02 11.14 2.58
C GLY A 125 -2.75 11.96 2.43
N GLY A 126 -1.66 11.30 2.06
CA GLY A 126 -0.34 11.92 1.96
C GLY A 126 0.62 11.13 1.08
N GLY A 127 1.78 11.73 0.83
CA GLY A 127 2.75 11.25 -0.15
C GLY A 127 2.39 11.51 -1.62
N GLN A 128 3.37 11.31 -2.49
CA GLN A 128 3.18 11.38 -3.94
C GLN A 128 4.09 10.33 -4.59
N LEU A 129 3.50 9.50 -5.44
CA LEU A 129 4.23 8.50 -6.21
C LEU A 129 4.14 8.85 -7.68
N ASP A 130 5.23 9.35 -8.28
CA ASP A 130 5.32 9.56 -9.73
C ASP A 130 6.31 8.52 -10.31
N PRO A 131 5.86 7.59 -11.17
CA PRO A 131 6.69 6.50 -11.68
C PRO A 131 7.86 7.00 -12.55
N ASP A 132 7.81 8.23 -13.06
CA ASP A 132 8.83 8.86 -13.90
C ASP A 132 9.82 9.75 -13.10
N ARG A 133 9.57 9.97 -11.80
CA ARG A 133 10.45 10.75 -10.90
C ARG A 133 11.24 9.84 -9.94
N PRO A 134 12.26 10.33 -9.22
CA PRO A 134 12.85 9.58 -8.12
C PRO A 134 11.80 9.21 -7.06
N LEU A 135 12.04 8.11 -6.33
CA LEU A 135 11.20 7.76 -5.18
C LEU A 135 11.27 8.90 -4.15
N SER A 136 10.11 9.26 -3.65
CA SER A 136 9.96 10.24 -2.57
C SER A 136 9.05 9.61 -1.51
N PRO A 137 9.61 8.77 -0.61
CA PRO A 137 8.84 8.21 0.48
C PRO A 137 8.22 9.30 1.36
N VAL A 138 7.14 8.94 2.01
CA VAL A 138 6.45 9.74 3.02
C VAL A 138 7.44 10.07 4.16
N PRO A 139 7.56 11.35 4.57
CA PRO A 139 8.46 11.74 5.66
C PRO A 139 7.98 11.20 7.01
N ASP A 140 8.90 11.08 7.97
CA ASP A 140 8.63 10.51 9.30
C ASP A 140 7.51 11.24 10.07
N GLU A 141 7.35 12.55 9.86
CA GLU A 141 6.25 13.32 10.44
C GLU A 141 4.88 12.83 9.94
N GLU A 142 4.77 12.54 8.65
CA GLU A 142 3.56 11.98 8.05
C GLU A 142 3.35 10.51 8.44
N LEU A 143 4.41 9.74 8.72
CA LEU A 143 4.26 8.38 9.27
C LEU A 143 3.60 8.40 10.66
N ASN A 144 3.94 9.38 11.50
CA ASN A 144 3.27 9.56 12.79
C ASN A 144 1.80 9.94 12.62
N GLN A 145 1.48 10.79 11.64
CA GLN A 145 0.08 11.10 11.29
C GLN A 145 -0.65 9.83 10.82
N LEU A 146 -0.04 9.06 9.92
CA LEU A 146 -0.58 7.80 9.43
C LEU A 146 -0.84 6.81 10.56
N ARG A 147 0.06 6.72 11.53
CA ARG A 147 -0.13 5.89 12.72
C ARG A 147 -1.35 6.34 13.54
N ALA A 148 -1.55 7.64 13.71
CA ALA A 148 -2.73 8.17 14.41
C ALA A 148 -4.04 7.85 13.67
N GLU A 149 -4.02 7.94 12.33
CA GLU A 149 -5.14 7.54 11.46
C GLU A 149 -5.48 6.05 11.57
N ALA A 150 -4.56 5.21 12.09
CA ALA A 150 -4.79 3.78 12.27
C ALA A 150 -5.72 3.48 13.45
N ARG A 151 -6.08 4.50 14.24
CA ARG A 151 -7.07 4.43 15.33
C ARG A 151 -6.78 3.28 16.32
N GLY A 152 -5.51 3.05 16.62
CA GLY A 152 -5.06 2.02 17.55
C GLY A 152 -4.82 0.63 16.93
N LEU A 153 -5.18 0.39 15.66
CA LEU A 153 -4.94 -0.89 15.00
C LEU A 153 -3.44 -1.15 14.77
N ALA A 154 -2.67 -0.09 14.50
CA ALA A 154 -1.22 -0.17 14.35
C ALA A 154 -0.47 -0.24 15.70
N ASP A 155 -1.17 -0.12 16.83
CA ASP A 155 -0.62 -0.23 18.19
C ASP A 155 -0.93 -1.59 18.84
N ALA A 156 -1.57 -2.51 18.10
CA ALA A 156 -2.03 -3.78 18.62
C ALA A 156 -0.98 -4.89 18.51
N GLU A 157 -0.92 -5.75 19.54
CA GLU A 157 -0.04 -6.94 19.63
C GLU A 157 -0.70 -8.24 19.10
#